data_AF-A0A072VN35-F1
#
_entry.id   AF-A0A072VN35-F1
#
_cell.length_a   1.000
_cell.length_b   1.000
_cell.length_c   1.000
_cell.angle_alpha   90.00
_cell.angle_beta   90.00
_cell.angle_gamma   90.00
#
_symmetry.space_group_name_H-M   'P 1'
#
loop_
_entity.id
_entity.type
_entity.pdbx_description
1 polymer ?
#
loop_
_entity_poly.entity_id
_entity_poly.type
_entity_poly.pdbx_seq_one_letter_code
_entity_poly.pdbx_strand_id
1 'polypeptide(L)'
;MFPEVAKLCLVYSLEIRGMINTLSLSPNTQYAAYLVFKMINAYGFDNEPMDLSVGVEGGHSSTKSVCLDPNVKHRVRQFFCKCYGWCPHRARRPRNKVLGLQRPNVRSDGWLEIEMGEFFNSSLEDEEIQMSVVEKFE
;
A
#
# COMPACT_ATOMS: atom_id res chain seq x y z
N MET A 1 -14.20 7.42 14.08
CA MET A 1 -14.75 6.14 13.59
C MET A 1 -15.36 6.40 12.22
N PHE A 2 -15.12 5.54 11.23
CA PHE A 2 -15.67 5.72 9.88
C PHE A 2 -17.14 5.29 9.86
N PRO A 3 -18.07 6.13 9.35
CA PRO A 3 -19.51 5.82 9.34
C PRO A 3 -19.87 4.73 8.32
N GLU A 4 -19.10 4.63 7.24
CA GLU A 4 -19.26 3.64 6.17
C GLU A 4 -17.89 3.12 5.75
N VAL A 5 -17.80 1.82 5.45
CA VAL A 5 -16.56 1.15 5.01
C VAL A 5 -16.86 0.08 3.97
N ALA A 6 -16.02 -0.03 2.96
CA ALA A 6 -16.07 -1.13 2.00
C ALA A 6 -15.43 -2.39 2.61
N LYS A 7 -16.10 -3.54 2.49
CA LYS A 7 -15.57 -4.85 2.91
C LYS A 7 -15.34 -5.74 1.70
N LEU A 8 -14.12 -6.21 1.54
CA LEU A 8 -13.71 -7.14 0.48
C LEU A 8 -13.58 -8.55 1.07
N CYS A 9 -14.33 -9.53 0.54
CA CYS A 9 -14.39 -10.89 1.10
C CYS A 9 -13.56 -11.92 0.33
N LEU A 10 -13.60 -11.91 -0.99
CA LEU A 10 -12.88 -12.84 -1.87
C LEU A 10 -12.45 -12.08 -3.12
N VAL A 11 -11.25 -11.50 -3.07
CA VAL A 11 -10.66 -10.80 -4.21
C VAL A 11 -9.42 -11.55 -4.65
N TYR A 12 -9.37 -11.93 -5.92
CA TYR A 12 -8.17 -12.52 -6.54
C TYR A 12 -7.13 -11.45 -6.88
N SER A 13 -7.58 -10.20 -7.04
CA SER A 13 -6.73 -9.02 -7.15
C SER A 13 -7.39 -7.81 -6.49
N LEU A 14 -6.56 -6.93 -5.93
CA LEU A 14 -7.00 -5.68 -5.33
C LEU A 14 -6.70 -4.49 -6.25
N GLU A 15 -7.76 -3.81 -6.67
CA GLU A 15 -7.69 -2.52 -7.32
C GLU A 15 -8.73 -1.58 -6.70
N ILE A 16 -8.27 -0.45 -6.18
CA ILE A 16 -9.11 0.63 -5.65
C ILE A 16 -8.69 1.91 -6.38
N ARG A 17 -9.68 2.65 -6.87
CA ARG A 17 -9.49 3.98 -7.44
C ARG A 17 -10.44 4.95 -6.75
N GLY A 18 -9.96 6.15 -6.47
CA GLY A 18 -10.72 7.21 -5.84
C GLY A 18 -10.42 8.53 -6.51
N MET A 19 -11.42 9.42 -6.47
CA MET A 19 -11.34 10.73 -7.08
C MET A 19 -12.01 11.76 -6.18
N ILE A 20 -11.36 12.91 -6.00
CA ILE A 20 -11.88 14.03 -5.20
C ILE A 20 -11.65 15.31 -5.99
N ASN A 21 -12.69 16.12 -6.11
CA ASN A 21 -12.59 17.43 -6.74
C ASN A 21 -11.83 18.41 -5.81
N THR A 22 -10.87 19.17 -6.35
CA THR A 22 -10.04 20.10 -5.57
C THR A 22 -10.85 21.22 -4.91
N LEU A 23 -12.00 21.60 -5.47
CA LEU A 23 -12.93 22.60 -4.91
C LEU A 23 -13.64 22.10 -3.64
N SER A 24 -13.63 20.79 -3.38
CA SER A 24 -14.14 20.21 -2.13
C SER A 24 -13.12 20.31 -0.98
N LEU A 25 -11.89 20.68 -1.28
CA LEU A 25 -10.81 20.86 -0.30
C LEU A 25 -10.53 22.34 -0.05
N SER A 26 -9.85 22.63 1.05
CA SER A 26 -9.44 23.99 1.34
C SER A 26 -8.37 24.46 0.35
N PRO A 27 -8.48 25.71 -0.12
CA PRO A 27 -7.55 26.29 -1.08
C PRO A 27 -6.15 26.50 -0.50
N ASN A 28 -5.15 26.59 -1.38
CA ASN A 28 -3.76 26.93 -1.05
C ASN A 28 -3.18 26.11 0.12
N THR A 29 -3.45 24.80 0.11
CA THR A 29 -3.15 23.90 1.24
C THR A 29 -2.38 22.67 0.75
N GLN A 30 -1.33 22.30 1.49
CA GLN A 30 -0.63 21.03 1.29
C GLN A 30 -1.34 19.92 2.06
N TYR A 31 -1.69 18.86 1.35
CA TYR A 31 -2.38 17.69 1.87
C TYR A 31 -1.48 16.46 1.81
N ALA A 32 -1.64 15.58 2.79
CA ALA A 32 -1.12 14.22 2.75
C ALA A 32 -2.30 13.24 2.64
N ALA A 33 -2.22 12.30 1.70
CA ALA A 33 -3.20 11.25 1.52
C ALA A 33 -2.77 9.99 2.26
N TYR A 34 -3.71 9.28 2.88
CA TYR A 34 -3.46 8.05 3.63
C TYR A 34 -4.46 6.97 3.23
N LEU A 35 -3.98 5.74 3.06
CA LEU A 35 -4.82 4.55 3.00
C LEU A 35 -5.04 4.05 4.43
N VAL A 36 -6.30 3.99 4.86
CA VAL A 36 -6.70 3.49 6.18
C VAL A 36 -7.57 2.24 6.03
N PHE A 37 -7.18 1.13 6.65
CA PHE A 37 -7.81 -0.17 6.42
C PHE A 37 -7.68 -1.13 7.61
N LYS A 38 -8.38 -2.27 7.51
CA LYS A 38 -8.25 -3.41 8.43
C LYS A 38 -8.06 -4.70 7.66
N MET A 39 -7.18 -5.55 8.17
CA MET A 39 -6.97 -6.91 7.68
C MET A 39 -7.80 -7.87 8.53
N ILE A 40 -8.84 -8.48 7.95
CA ILE A 40 -9.71 -9.43 8.64
C ILE A 40 -9.64 -10.75 7.88
N ASN A 41 -8.91 -11.73 8.42
CA ASN A 41 -8.67 -13.04 7.77
C ASN A 41 -8.13 -12.90 6.33
N ALA A 42 -7.30 -11.89 6.08
CA ALA A 42 -6.71 -11.63 4.77
C ALA A 42 -5.43 -12.45 4.55
N TYR A 43 -5.23 -12.93 3.32
CA TYR A 43 -4.07 -13.70 2.88
C TYR A 43 -3.58 -13.18 1.52
N GLY A 44 -2.31 -13.41 1.17
CA GLY A 44 -1.74 -13.06 -0.15
C GLY A 44 -0.98 -11.72 -0.19
N PHE A 45 -1.19 -10.84 0.79
CA PHE A 45 -0.55 -9.51 0.88
C PHE A 45 0.89 -9.54 1.47
N ASP A 46 1.44 -10.73 1.71
CA ASP A 46 2.75 -10.94 2.35
C ASP A 46 3.90 -11.18 1.35
N ASN A 47 3.59 -11.29 0.06
CA ASN A 47 4.56 -11.59 -0.99
C ASN A 47 4.53 -10.61 -2.17
N GLU A 48 3.35 -10.08 -2.53
CA GLU A 48 3.21 -9.14 -3.64
C GLU A 48 3.08 -7.68 -3.15
N PRO A 49 3.82 -6.74 -3.74
CA PRO A 49 3.74 -5.33 -3.39
C PRO A 49 2.48 -4.67 -3.96
N MET A 50 2.06 -3.61 -3.29
CA MET A 50 0.94 -2.76 -3.71
C MET A 50 1.47 -1.39 -4.10
N ASP A 51 1.09 -0.91 -5.26
CA ASP A 51 1.37 0.45 -5.70
C ASP A 51 0.28 1.39 -5.17
N LEU A 52 0.67 2.36 -4.36
CA LEU A 52 -0.16 3.46 -3.90
C LEU A 52 0.17 4.68 -4.75
N SER A 53 -0.84 5.34 -5.30
CA SER A 53 -0.65 6.59 -6.02
C SER A 53 -1.59 7.69 -5.58
N VAL A 54 -1.11 8.92 -5.67
CA VAL A 54 -1.89 10.15 -5.50
C VAL A 54 -1.33 11.22 -6.45
N GLY A 55 -2.22 11.95 -7.12
CA GLY A 55 -1.82 13.04 -8.01
C GLY A 55 -2.99 13.97 -8.31
N VAL A 56 -2.66 15.18 -8.72
CA VAL A 56 -3.64 16.15 -9.25
C VAL A 56 -3.62 16.03 -10.77
N GLU A 57 -4.80 16.08 -11.39
CA GLU A 57 -4.94 16.08 -12.85
C GLU A 57 -4.07 17.16 -13.49
N GLY A 58 -3.39 16.82 -14.60
CA GLY A 58 -2.46 17.73 -15.28
C GLY A 58 -1.16 18.04 -14.52
N GLY A 59 -1.03 17.60 -13.26
CA GLY A 59 0.12 17.85 -12.39
C GLY A 59 1.06 16.65 -12.19
N HIS A 60 1.87 16.72 -11.14
CA HIS A 60 2.76 15.64 -10.73
C HIS A 60 2.00 14.58 -9.93
N SER A 61 2.06 13.33 -10.37
CA SER A 61 1.60 12.16 -9.61
C SER A 61 2.76 11.52 -8.84
N SER A 62 2.51 11.16 -7.58
CA SER A 62 3.40 10.33 -6.77
C SER A 62 2.90 8.89 -6.76
N THR A 63 3.80 7.93 -6.96
CA THR A 63 3.52 6.49 -6.86
C THR A 63 4.59 5.82 -6.02
N LYS A 64 4.19 4.95 -5.09
CA LYS A 64 5.11 4.16 -4.29
C LYS A 64 4.66 2.72 -4.08
N SER A 65 5.61 1.80 -4.08
CA SER A 65 5.38 0.38 -3.79
C SER A 65 5.50 0.10 -2.29
N VAL A 66 4.50 -0.53 -1.71
CA VAL A 66 4.41 -0.83 -0.26
C VAL A 66 4.04 -2.28 0.01
N CYS A 67 4.18 -2.70 1.26
CA CYS A 67 3.65 -3.95 1.78
C CYS A 67 2.48 -3.65 2.72
N LEU A 68 1.28 -4.13 2.40
CA LEU A 68 0.09 -3.90 3.23
C LEU A 68 -0.01 -4.84 4.44
N ASP A 69 0.75 -5.94 4.49
CA ASP A 69 0.78 -6.82 5.66
C ASP A 69 1.75 -6.28 6.74
N PRO A 70 1.25 -5.84 7.91
CA PRO A 70 2.10 -5.37 9.01
C PRO A 70 2.91 -6.50 9.66
N ASN A 71 2.51 -7.75 9.48
CA ASN A 71 3.05 -8.93 10.15
C ASN A 71 4.05 -9.72 9.31
N VAL A 72 4.54 -9.17 8.19
CA VAL A 72 5.65 -9.76 7.44
C VAL A 72 6.89 -9.74 8.33
N LYS A 73 7.02 -10.79 9.15
CA LYS A 73 8.25 -11.11 9.84
C LYS A 73 9.32 -11.14 8.76
N HIS A 74 10.49 -10.59 9.03
CA HIS A 74 11.69 -10.93 8.27
C HIS A 74 11.91 -12.44 8.43
N ARG A 75 11.11 -13.25 7.73
CA ARG A 75 11.40 -14.64 7.48
C ARG A 75 12.52 -14.56 6.45
N VAL A 76 13.71 -14.25 6.94
CA VAL A 76 14.87 -15.01 6.52
C VAL A 76 14.44 -16.44 6.84
N ARG A 77 13.80 -17.12 5.88
CA ARG A 77 13.74 -18.57 5.88
C ARG A 77 15.20 -18.98 5.71
N GLN A 78 15.93 -18.95 6.81
CA GLN A 78 17.10 -19.77 6.99
C GLN A 78 16.51 -21.17 7.04
N PHE A 79 16.24 -21.72 5.86
CA PHE A 79 16.01 -23.14 5.72
C PHE A 79 17.31 -23.79 6.17
N PHE A 80 17.40 -24.13 7.45
CA PHE A 80 18.23 -25.25 7.87
C PHE A 80 17.69 -26.45 7.10
N CYS A 81 18.36 -26.80 6.00
CA CYS A 81 18.13 -28.07 5.34
C CYS A 81 18.42 -29.16 6.38
N LYS A 82 17.46 -30.05 6.67
CA LYS A 82 17.62 -31.19 7.59
C LYS A 82 18.49 -32.32 7.00
N CYS A 83 19.46 -31.98 6.16
CA CYS A 83 20.50 -32.91 5.77
C CYS A 83 21.75 -32.45 6.50
N TYR A 84 22.35 -33.31 7.32
CA TYR A 84 23.57 -33.04 8.08
C TYR A 84 24.77 -32.75 7.14
N GLY A 85 24.79 -31.57 6.50
CA GLY A 85 25.82 -31.19 5.54
C GLY A 85 25.56 -29.83 4.87
N TRP A 86 26.64 -29.10 4.61
CA TRP A 86 26.65 -27.82 3.89
C TRP A 86 26.37 -28.07 2.39
N CYS A 87 25.22 -27.64 1.88
CA CYS A 87 24.91 -27.72 0.43
C CYS A 87 25.20 -26.35 -0.23
N PRO A 88 26.21 -26.23 -1.12
CA PRO A 88 26.55 -24.98 -1.80
C PRO A 88 25.67 -24.71 -3.03
N HIS A 89 24.66 -25.54 -3.29
CA HIS A 89 23.66 -25.25 -4.32
C HIS A 89 22.80 -24.09 -3.84
N ARG A 90 23.05 -22.91 -4.44
CA ARG A 90 22.19 -21.73 -4.43
C ARG A 90 20.79 -22.13 -4.91
N ALA A 91 19.98 -22.72 -4.03
CA ALA A 91 18.54 -22.64 -4.17
C ALA A 91 18.25 -21.14 -4.26
N ARG A 92 17.88 -20.66 -5.46
CA ARG A 92 17.47 -19.28 -5.68
C ARG A 92 16.43 -19.00 -4.61
N ARG A 93 16.79 -18.22 -3.59
CA ARG A 93 15.83 -17.82 -2.57
C ARG A 93 14.69 -17.15 -3.33
N PRO A 94 13.43 -17.59 -3.18
CA PRO A 94 12.33 -16.81 -3.71
C PRO A 94 12.51 -15.40 -3.15
N ARG A 95 12.71 -14.43 -4.05
CA ARG A 95 12.79 -13.02 -3.64
C ARG A 95 11.43 -12.72 -3.03
N ASN A 96 11.42 -12.49 -1.72
CA ASN A 96 10.27 -11.86 -1.11
C ASN A 96 10.25 -10.43 -1.69
N LYS A 97 9.32 -10.14 -2.61
CA LYS A 97 9.27 -8.88 -3.34
C LYS A 97 8.95 -7.69 -2.43
N VAL A 98 8.37 -7.96 -1.26
CA VAL A 98 8.00 -6.95 -0.26
C VAL A 98 9.08 -6.70 0.79
N LEU A 99 10.26 -7.34 0.68
CA LEU A 99 11.35 -7.14 1.62
C LEU A 99 11.89 -5.70 1.57
N GLY A 100 11.83 -4.99 2.69
CA GLY A 100 12.33 -3.62 2.81
C GLY A 100 11.34 -2.55 2.34
N LEU A 101 10.14 -2.94 1.88
CA LEU A 101 9.09 -1.99 1.57
C LEU A 101 8.47 -1.40 2.85
N GLN A 102 7.97 -0.17 2.72
CA GLN A 102 7.21 0.49 3.79
C GLN A 102 6.00 -0.36 4.17
N ARG A 103 5.67 -0.35 5.47
CA ARG A 103 4.53 -1.04 6.06
C ARG A 103 3.59 -0.06 6.74
N PRO A 104 2.31 -0.42 6.88
CA PRO A 104 1.37 0.41 7.63
C PRO A 104 1.70 0.42 9.13
N ASN A 105 1.33 1.52 9.78
CA ASN A 105 1.35 1.67 11.23
C ASN A 105 -0.03 1.40 11.82
N VAL A 106 -0.06 0.98 13.09
CA VAL A 106 -1.31 0.81 13.84
C VAL A 106 -1.69 2.15 14.48
N ARG A 107 -2.90 2.62 14.20
CA ARG A 107 -3.52 3.80 14.82
C ARG A 107 -4.04 3.49 16.22
N SER A 108 -4.32 4.54 16.99
CA SER A 108 -4.94 4.42 18.33
C SER A 108 -6.33 3.77 18.31
N ASP A 109 -7.04 3.83 17.18
CA ASP A 109 -8.35 3.19 16.95
C ASP A 109 -8.25 1.74 16.45
N GLY A 110 -7.03 1.20 16.36
CA GLY A 110 -6.75 -0.17 15.91
C GLY A 110 -6.88 -0.38 14.39
N TRP A 111 -7.03 0.69 13.60
CA TRP A 111 -6.91 0.62 12.14
C TRP A 111 -5.44 0.68 11.72
N LEU A 112 -5.15 0.13 10.54
CA LEU A 112 -3.86 0.29 9.88
C LEU A 112 -3.89 1.56 9.02
N GLU A 113 -2.80 2.32 9.02
CA GLU A 113 -2.63 3.45 8.12
C GLU A 113 -1.26 3.44 7.45
N ILE A 114 -1.24 3.84 6.19
CA ILE A 114 -0.03 4.11 5.43
C ILE A 114 -0.25 5.33 4.58
N GLU A 115 0.69 6.27 4.61
CA GLU A 115 0.68 7.43 3.72
C GLU A 115 0.71 6.93 2.26
N MET A 116 0.04 7.61 1.35
CA MET A 116 0.11 7.36 -0.09
C MET A 116 1.06 8.35 -0.77
N GLY A 117 1.03 9.60 -0.32
CA GLY A 117 1.91 10.69 -0.73
C GLY A 117 1.26 12.03 -0.39
N GLU A 118 1.88 13.11 -0.88
CA GLU A 118 1.42 14.47 -0.67
C GLU A 118 1.05 15.13 -2.00
N PHE A 119 0.13 16.10 -1.93
CA PHE A 119 -0.23 16.95 -3.04
C PHE A 119 -0.58 18.35 -2.54
N PHE A 120 -0.45 19.34 -3.41
CA PHE A 120 -0.79 20.72 -3.10
C PHE A 120 -2.06 21.14 -3.85
N ASN A 121 -3.05 21.65 -3.12
CA ASN A 121 -4.25 22.22 -3.71
C ASN A 121 -4.03 23.71 -3.99
N SER A 122 -3.86 24.09 -5.26
CA SER A 122 -3.71 25.49 -5.66
C SER A 122 -5.04 26.25 -5.70
N SER A 123 -6.18 25.54 -5.80
CA SER A 123 -7.57 26.03 -5.86
C SER A 123 -7.92 27.05 -6.94
N LEU A 124 -7.07 27.21 -7.95
CA LEU A 124 -7.32 28.13 -9.05
C LEU A 124 -8.20 27.51 -10.15
N GLU A 125 -8.28 26.17 -10.18
CA GLU A 125 -8.87 25.40 -11.27
C GLU A 125 -9.74 24.25 -10.74
N ASP A 126 -10.73 23.84 -11.53
CA ASP A 126 -11.63 22.71 -11.26
C ASP A 126 -10.94 21.40 -11.64
N GLU A 127 -9.94 21.03 -10.84
CA GLU A 127 -9.09 19.85 -11.06
C GLU A 127 -9.56 18.64 -10.24
N GLU A 128 -9.19 17.45 -10.70
CA GLU A 128 -9.46 16.20 -10.00
C GLU A 128 -8.20 15.62 -9.34
N ILE A 129 -8.28 15.31 -8.05
CA ILE A 129 -7.27 14.52 -7.35
C ILE A 129 -7.60 13.05 -7.58
N GLN A 130 -6.66 12.32 -8.15
CA GLN A 130 -6.76 10.89 -8.41
C GLN A 130 -5.90 10.11 -7.42
N MET A 131 -6.47 9.05 -6.86
CA MET A 131 -5.79 8.13 -5.95
C MET A 131 -6.00 6.70 -6.38
N SER A 132 -5.00 5.84 -6.19
CA SER A 132 -5.17 4.41 -6.45
C SER A 132 -4.37 3.50 -5.51
N VAL A 133 -4.90 2.30 -5.33
CA VAL A 133 -4.25 1.15 -4.69
C VAL A 133 -4.34 0.01 -5.68
N VAL A 134 -3.20 -0.41 -6.22
CA VAL A 134 -3.17 -1.41 -7.29
C VAL A 134 -2.16 -2.50 -6.95
N GLU A 135 -2.57 -3.75 -7.06
CA GLU A 135 -1.66 -4.89 -6.98
C GLU A 135 -0.68 -4.88 -8.16
N LYS A 136 0.61 -5.02 -7.85
CA LYS A 136 1.66 -4.98 -8.87
C LYS A 136 1.82 -6.35 -9.51
N PHE A 137 1.26 -6.53 -10.70
CA PHE A 137 1.54 -7.69 -11.55
C PHE A 137 2.82 -7.43 -12.35
N GLU A 138 3.89 -8.18 -12.07
CA GLU A 138 5.09 -8.26 -12.92
C GLU A 138 4.92 -9.33 -14.01
#